data_AF-A0A1E8ZY75-F1
#
_entry.id   AF-A0A1E8ZY75-F1
#
_cell.length_a   1.000
_cell.length_b   1.000
_cell.length_c   1.000
_cell.angle_alpha   90.00
_cell.angle_beta   90.00
_cell.angle_gamma   90.00
#
_symmetry.space_group_name_H-M   'P 1'
#
loop_
_entity.id
_entity.type
_entity.pdbx_description
1 polymer ?
#
loop_
_entity_poly.entity_id
_entity_poly.type
_entity_poly.pdbx_seq_one_letter_code
_entity_poly.pdbx_strand_id
1 'polypeptide(L)'
;MSVGLMVGYNWWTVGEGSFFNSFFSTIYVQLENKDWGSKYPVIMNKLYWGDIPLEDIESGIAELLSIQEELKKFPPHDIIWDFEDLSVTPPWGNHIASHITNLSQYFITSSGSDLFEVMLTCFRFALEEGQNVVVKSI
;
A
#
# COMPACT_ATOMS: atom_id res chain seq x y z
N MET A 1 7.26 14.46 5.60
CA MET A 1 8.04 13.36 6.22
C MET A 1 7.88 12.15 5.33
N SER A 2 8.96 11.40 5.13
CA SER A 2 8.93 10.19 4.30
C SER A 2 8.46 9.02 5.15
N VAL A 3 7.71 8.10 4.57
CA VAL A 3 7.24 6.86 5.17
C VAL A 3 7.99 5.70 4.53
N GLY A 4 8.29 4.69 5.32
CA GLY A 4 8.87 3.44 4.84
C GLY A 4 8.59 2.27 5.77
N LEU A 5 8.90 1.09 5.27
CA LEU A 5 8.80 -0.17 6.00
C LEU A 5 10.15 -0.56 6.56
N MET A 6 10.15 -1.11 7.77
CA MET A 6 11.33 -1.56 8.47
C MET A 6 11.21 -3.01 8.88
N VAL A 7 12.31 -3.74 8.70
CA VAL A 7 12.52 -5.09 9.24
C VAL A 7 13.88 -5.06 9.93
N GLY A 8 13.88 -5.04 11.26
CA GLY A 8 15.09 -4.80 12.04
C GLY A 8 15.69 -3.43 11.74
N TYR A 9 16.86 -3.43 11.08
CA TYR A 9 17.56 -2.20 10.64
C TYR A 9 17.43 -1.92 9.14
N ASN A 10 16.78 -2.80 8.38
CA ASN A 10 16.62 -2.64 6.94
C ASN A 10 15.40 -1.75 6.65
N TRP A 11 15.53 -0.90 5.62
CA TRP A 11 14.56 0.13 5.28
C TRP A 11 14.12 0.02 3.82
N TRP A 12 12.80 0.00 3.61
CA TRP A 12 12.16 0.06 2.30
C TRP A 12 11.38 1.36 2.17
N THR A 13 11.83 2.23 1.29
CA THR A 13 11.21 3.54 1.07
C THR A 13 9.86 3.40 0.37
N VAL A 14 8.83 4.05 0.92
CA VAL A 14 7.52 4.19 0.27
C VAL A 14 7.40 5.56 -0.37
N GLY A 15 7.46 6.64 0.43
CA GLY A 15 7.27 8.00 -0.07
C GLY A 15 6.53 8.87 0.93
N GLU A 16 5.63 9.72 0.46
CA GLU A 16 4.87 10.58 1.37
C GLU A 16 3.79 9.81 2.14
N GLY A 17 3.47 10.26 3.35
CA GLY A 17 2.35 9.71 4.13
C GLY A 17 1.00 9.81 3.42
N SER A 18 0.72 10.90 2.71
CA SER A 18 -0.53 11.04 1.93
C SER A 18 -0.60 10.05 0.76
N PHE A 19 0.53 9.82 0.08
CA PHE A 19 0.65 8.78 -0.94
C PHE A 19 0.35 7.39 -0.34
N PHE A 20 0.94 7.06 0.81
CA PHE A 20 0.67 5.77 1.43
C PHE A 20 -0.78 5.67 1.95
N ASN A 21 -1.35 6.76 2.47
CA ASN A 21 -2.77 6.84 2.83
C ASN A 21 -3.68 6.59 1.62
N SER A 22 -3.33 7.09 0.43
CA SER A 22 -4.11 6.88 -0.79
C SER A 22 -4.22 5.40 -1.18
N PHE A 23 -3.20 4.60 -0.86
CA PHE A 23 -3.23 3.15 -1.08
C PHE A 23 -4.32 2.49 -0.24
N PHE A 24 -4.36 2.76 1.07
CA PHE A 24 -5.40 2.25 1.97
C PHE A 24 -6.79 2.83 1.63
N SER A 25 -6.85 4.12 1.31
CA SER A 25 -8.09 4.81 0.91
C SER A 25 -8.73 4.13 -0.30
N THR A 26 -7.91 3.77 -1.28
CA THR A 26 -8.36 3.11 -2.50
C THR A 26 -8.87 1.69 -2.20
N ILE A 27 -8.17 0.92 -1.37
CA ILE A 27 -8.64 -0.42 -0.95
C ILE A 27 -9.98 -0.31 -0.22
N TYR A 28 -10.07 0.59 0.76
CA TYR A 28 -11.26 0.80 1.57
C TYR A 28 -12.50 1.09 0.71
N VAL A 29 -12.39 2.02 -0.25
CA VAL A 29 -13.53 2.42 -1.08
C VAL A 29 -13.81 1.44 -2.21
N GLN A 30 -12.78 1.03 -2.96
CA GLN A 30 -12.96 0.26 -4.19
C GLN A 30 -13.11 -1.25 -3.95
N LEU A 31 -12.45 -1.79 -2.93
CA LEU A 31 -12.37 -3.24 -2.72
C LEU A 31 -13.15 -3.73 -1.51
N GLU A 32 -13.35 -2.88 -0.50
CA GLU A 32 -14.00 -3.24 0.75
C GLU A 32 -15.37 -2.57 0.96
N ASN A 33 -15.90 -1.86 -0.05
CA ASN A 33 -17.21 -1.20 0.02
C ASN A 33 -17.39 -0.29 1.25
N LYS A 34 -16.31 0.38 1.67
CA LYS A 34 -16.28 1.25 2.86
C LYS A 34 -16.44 0.51 4.20
N ASP A 35 -16.11 -0.78 4.24
CA ASP A 35 -16.03 -1.58 5.46
C ASP A 35 -14.56 -1.96 5.77
N TRP A 36 -13.92 -1.18 6.64
CA TRP A 36 -12.47 -1.17 6.85
C TRP A 36 -11.92 -2.50 7.33
N GLY A 37 -11.03 -3.11 6.54
CA GLY A 37 -10.39 -4.39 6.86
C GLY A 37 -11.33 -5.58 6.85
N SER A 38 -12.49 -5.47 6.20
CA SER A 38 -13.45 -6.56 6.03
C SER A 38 -12.95 -7.67 5.11
N LYS A 39 -12.09 -7.34 4.13
CA LYS A 39 -11.54 -8.27 3.15
C LYS A 39 -10.03 -8.44 3.28
N TYR A 40 -9.32 -7.40 3.70
CA TYR A 40 -7.87 -7.38 3.82
C TYR A 40 -7.42 -6.96 5.24
N PRO A 41 -7.73 -7.78 6.28
CA PRO A 41 -7.50 -7.41 7.67
C PRO A 41 -6.03 -7.19 8.02
N VAL A 42 -5.06 -7.90 7.42
CA VAL A 42 -3.64 -7.65 7.73
C VAL A 42 -3.20 -6.32 7.16
N ILE A 43 -3.52 -6.03 5.90
CA ILE A 43 -3.13 -4.76 5.26
C ILE A 43 -3.86 -3.57 5.91
N MET A 44 -5.15 -3.70 6.16
CA MET A 44 -5.95 -2.57 6.64
C MET A 44 -5.89 -2.39 8.15
N ASN A 45 -5.76 -3.46 8.96
CA ASN A 45 -5.77 -3.36 10.43
C ASN A 45 -4.40 -3.55 11.09
N LYS A 46 -3.36 -3.97 10.35
CA LYS A 46 -2.00 -4.14 10.92
C LYS A 46 -1.02 -3.21 10.24
N LEU A 47 -0.88 -3.29 8.91
CA LEU A 47 0.03 -2.44 8.16
C LEU A 47 -0.31 -0.95 8.31
N TYR A 48 -1.59 -0.57 8.19
CA TYR A 48 -2.02 0.84 8.36
C TYR A 48 -1.62 1.43 9.71
N TRP A 49 -1.76 0.65 10.78
CA TRP A 49 -1.40 1.06 12.15
C TRP A 49 0.09 0.93 12.44
N GLY A 50 0.84 0.34 11.52
CA GLY A 50 2.30 0.39 11.47
C GLY A 50 3.04 -0.78 12.10
N ASP A 51 2.38 -1.88 12.44
CA ASP A 51 3.03 -3.10 12.90
C ASP A 51 2.32 -4.34 12.35
N ILE A 52 3.06 -5.20 11.65
CA ILE A 52 2.63 -6.53 11.24
C ILE A 52 3.46 -7.57 12.00
N PRO A 53 2.84 -8.33 12.91
CA PRO A 53 3.47 -9.47 13.55
C PRO A 53 3.94 -10.51 12.53
N LEU A 54 5.09 -11.16 12.80
CA LEU A 54 5.65 -12.21 11.95
C LEU A 54 4.62 -13.28 11.53
N GLU A 55 3.75 -13.69 12.46
CA GLU A 55 2.71 -14.70 12.25
C GLU A 55 1.66 -14.31 11.19
N ASP A 56 1.50 -13.03 10.90
CA ASP A 56 0.53 -12.53 9.92
C ASP A 56 1.14 -12.20 8.56
N ILE A 57 2.47 -12.25 8.43
CA ILE A 57 3.15 -11.78 7.23
C ILE A 57 2.78 -12.62 6.01
N GLU A 58 2.63 -13.95 6.16
CA GLU A 58 2.17 -14.81 5.06
C GLU A 58 0.76 -14.43 4.58
N SER A 59 -0.16 -14.15 5.51
CA SER A 59 -1.49 -13.65 5.20
C SER A 59 -1.43 -12.27 4.53
N GLY A 60 -0.56 -11.38 5.00
CA GLY A 60 -0.32 -10.07 4.38
C GLY A 60 0.19 -10.18 2.94
N ILE A 61 1.08 -11.13 2.64
CA ILE A 61 1.53 -11.41 1.27
C ILE A 61 0.35 -11.85 0.39
N ALA A 62 -0.48 -12.77 0.88
CA ALA A 62 -1.65 -13.25 0.14
C ALA A 62 -2.67 -12.13 -0.12
N GLU A 63 -2.92 -11.28 0.87
CA GLU A 63 -3.77 -10.10 0.74
C GLU A 63 -3.21 -9.12 -0.30
N LEU A 64 -1.91 -8.79 -0.25
CA LEU A 64 -1.28 -7.89 -1.22
C LEU A 64 -1.41 -8.38 -2.66
N LEU A 65 -1.17 -9.67 -2.89
CA LEU A 65 -1.32 -10.26 -4.22
C LEU A 65 -2.78 -10.20 -4.70
N SER A 66 -3.74 -10.46 -3.80
CA SER A 66 -5.15 -10.33 -4.12
C SER A 66 -5.55 -8.88 -4.43
N ILE A 67 -5.09 -7.91 -3.63
CA ILE A 67 -5.32 -6.48 -3.87
C ILE A 67 -4.77 -6.09 -5.24
N GLN A 68 -3.54 -6.49 -5.55
CA GLN A 68 -2.90 -6.15 -6.82
C GLN A 68 -3.71 -6.66 -8.02
N GLU A 69 -4.22 -7.89 -7.97
CA GLU A 69 -5.08 -8.44 -9.02
C GLU A 69 -6.44 -7.72 -9.13
N GLU A 70 -7.08 -7.40 -8.00
CA GLU A 70 -8.36 -6.71 -8.02
C GLU A 70 -8.23 -5.27 -8.55
N LEU A 71 -7.15 -4.55 -8.21
CA LEU A 71 -6.90 -3.19 -8.68
C LEU A 71 -6.68 -3.08 -10.20
N LYS A 72 -6.33 -4.18 -10.89
CA LYS A 72 -6.22 -4.19 -12.36
C LYS A 72 -7.55 -3.86 -13.05
N LYS A 73 -8.67 -4.08 -12.37
CA LYS A 73 -10.03 -3.85 -12.90
C LYS A 73 -10.42 -2.38 -12.94
N PHE A 74 -9.67 -1.52 -12.27
CA PHE A 74 -10.00 -0.10 -12.09
C PHE A 74 -9.04 0.79 -12.90
N PRO A 75 -9.56 1.77 -13.66
CA PRO A 75 -8.73 2.75 -14.33
C PRO A 75 -8.00 3.66 -13.32
N PRO A 76 -6.89 4.30 -13.71
CA PRO A 76 -6.10 5.17 -12.83
C PRO A 76 -6.86 6.35 -12.21
N HIS A 77 -7.97 6.77 -12.84
CA HIS A 77 -8.81 7.89 -12.39
C HIS A 77 -9.74 7.51 -11.23
N ASP A 78 -9.89 6.21 -10.94
CA ASP A 78 -10.69 5.71 -9.81
C ASP A 78 -9.88 5.73 -8.49
N ILE A 79 -8.67 6.31 -8.51
CA ILE A 79 -7.84 6.50 -7.33
C ILE A 79 -8.58 7.32 -6.27
N ILE A 80 -8.52 6.85 -5.02
CA ILE A 80 -9.00 7.62 -3.87
C ILE A 80 -7.78 8.13 -3.12
N TRP A 81 -7.62 9.45 -3.08
CA TRP A 81 -6.46 10.06 -2.43
C TRP A 81 -6.58 10.06 -0.90
N ASP A 82 -7.78 10.38 -0.40
CA ASP A 82 -8.10 10.44 1.02
C ASP A 82 -9.52 9.90 1.25
N PHE A 83 -9.66 8.88 2.09
CA PHE A 83 -10.97 8.33 2.43
C PHE A 83 -11.76 9.21 3.41
N GLU A 84 -11.09 10.11 4.15
CA GLU A 84 -11.75 11.07 5.04
C GLU A 84 -12.32 12.26 4.25
N ASP A 85 -11.69 12.64 3.15
CA ASP A 85 -12.15 13.68 2.23
C ASP A 85 -11.99 13.28 0.75
N LEU A 86 -13.06 12.74 0.18
CA LEU A 86 -13.12 12.30 -1.23
C LEU A 86 -12.99 13.44 -2.25
N SER A 87 -12.97 14.71 -1.82
CA SER A 87 -12.72 15.85 -2.72
C SER A 87 -11.24 16.10 -2.99
N VAL A 88 -10.35 15.53 -2.17
CA VAL A 88 -8.91 15.70 -2.32
C VAL A 88 -8.40 14.86 -3.49
N THR A 89 -7.54 15.47 -4.31
CA THR A 89 -6.93 14.83 -5.48
C THR A 89 -5.42 14.68 -5.30
N PRO A 90 -4.78 13.72 -5.99
CA PRO A 90 -3.32 13.62 -6.01
C PRO A 90 -2.66 14.92 -6.48
N PRO A 91 -1.42 15.22 -6.04
CA PRO A 91 -0.74 16.48 -6.37
C PRO A 91 -0.43 16.64 -7.88
N TRP A 92 -0.39 15.55 -8.64
CA TRP A 92 -0.27 15.57 -10.11
C TRP A 92 -1.63 15.67 -10.83
N GLY A 93 -2.75 15.60 -10.11
CA GLY A 93 -4.09 15.61 -10.68
C GLY A 93 -4.26 14.51 -11.72
N ASN A 94 -4.67 14.89 -12.94
CA ASN A 94 -4.91 13.97 -14.05
C ASN A 94 -3.66 13.71 -14.93
N HIS A 95 -2.48 14.21 -14.53
CA HIS A 95 -1.23 14.02 -15.29
C HIS A 95 -0.60 12.66 -14.96
N ILE A 96 -1.28 11.59 -15.35
CA ILE A 96 -0.82 10.21 -15.12
C ILE A 96 -0.04 9.74 -16.36
N ALA A 97 1.08 9.05 -16.14
CA ALA A 97 1.91 8.55 -17.23
C ALA A 97 1.14 7.53 -18.10
N SER A 98 1.28 7.62 -19.42
CA SER A 98 0.48 6.82 -20.37
C SER A 98 0.65 5.31 -20.28
N HIS A 99 1.73 4.83 -19.66
CA HIS A 99 1.96 3.41 -19.43
C HIS A 99 1.21 2.88 -18.19
N ILE A 100 0.72 3.75 -17.31
CA ILE A 100 -0.12 3.38 -16.16
C ILE A 100 -1.55 3.27 -16.66
N THR A 101 -2.04 2.03 -16.79
CA THR A 101 -3.35 1.75 -17.40
C THR A 101 -4.43 1.36 -16.40
N ASN A 102 -4.04 1.05 -15.16
CA ASN A 102 -4.94 0.64 -14.08
C ASN A 102 -4.30 0.93 -12.70
N LEU A 103 -5.07 0.77 -11.62
CA LEU A 103 -4.62 1.08 -10.25
C LEU A 103 -3.53 0.14 -9.73
N SER A 104 -3.36 -1.07 -10.28
CA SER A 104 -2.28 -1.97 -9.86
C SER A 104 -0.88 -1.48 -10.28
N GLN A 105 -0.82 -0.51 -11.20
CA GLN A 105 0.42 0.11 -11.72
C GLN A 105 0.58 1.57 -11.24
N TYR A 106 -0.36 2.05 -10.42
CA TYR A 106 -0.44 3.46 -10.05
C TYR A 106 0.55 3.83 -8.94
N PHE A 107 0.75 2.92 -7.99
CA PHE A 107 1.49 3.20 -6.77
C PHE A 107 3.00 3.05 -7.01
N ILE A 108 3.62 4.15 -7.45
CA ILE A 108 5.07 4.25 -7.62
C ILE A 108 5.67 4.99 -6.43
N THR A 109 6.59 4.32 -5.73
CA THR A 109 7.31 4.86 -4.58
C THR A 109 8.17 6.08 -4.96
N SER A 110 8.61 6.85 -3.96
CA SER A 110 9.52 7.99 -4.20
C SER A 110 10.89 7.57 -4.76
N SER A 111 11.27 6.30 -4.68
CA SER A 111 12.46 5.74 -5.34
C SER A 111 12.21 5.29 -6.79
N GLY A 112 10.97 5.40 -7.30
CA GLY A 112 10.60 5.00 -8.65
C GLY A 112 10.25 3.51 -8.80
N SER A 113 10.18 2.76 -7.70
CA SER A 113 9.83 1.33 -7.68
C SER A 113 8.33 1.14 -7.47
N ASP A 114 7.78 0.04 -7.97
CA ASP A 114 6.39 -0.36 -7.71
C ASP A 114 6.19 -0.67 -6.21
N LEU A 115 5.14 -0.10 -5.61
CA LEU A 115 4.87 -0.25 -4.17
C LEU A 115 4.58 -1.71 -3.79
N PHE A 116 3.87 -2.48 -4.62
CA PHE A 116 3.62 -3.89 -4.34
C PHE A 116 4.92 -4.68 -4.32
N GLU A 117 5.83 -4.45 -5.26
CA GLU A 117 7.15 -5.10 -5.28
C GLU A 117 7.96 -4.77 -4.02
N VAL A 118 7.94 -3.50 -3.60
CA VAL A 118 8.61 -3.04 -2.37
C VAL A 118 8.04 -3.74 -1.14
N MET A 119 6.71 -3.77 -0.99
CA MET A 119 6.04 -4.42 0.15
C MET A 119 6.27 -5.94 0.15
N LEU A 120 6.15 -6.60 -1.01
CA LEU A 120 6.37 -8.05 -1.14
C LEU A 120 7.81 -8.43 -0.82
N THR A 121 8.78 -7.65 -1.29
CA THR A 121 10.19 -7.86 -0.96
C THR A 121 10.43 -7.71 0.54
N CYS A 122 9.88 -6.66 1.14
CA CYS A 122 9.98 -6.41 2.58
C CYS A 122 9.36 -7.56 3.40
N PHE A 123 8.17 -8.03 3.03
CA PHE A 123 7.46 -9.09 3.75
C PHE A 123 8.19 -10.43 3.63
N ARG A 124 8.72 -10.77 2.45
CA ARG A 124 9.54 -11.98 2.28
C ARG A 124 10.81 -11.93 3.11
N PHE A 125 11.48 -10.78 3.14
CA PHE A 125 12.66 -10.58 3.96
C PHE A 125 12.34 -10.71 5.46
N ALA A 126 11.19 -10.21 5.91
CA ALA A 126 10.72 -10.38 7.29
C ALA A 126 10.49 -11.85 7.68
N LEU A 127 9.98 -12.68 6.75
CA LEU A 127 9.88 -14.13 6.96
C LEU A 127 11.27 -14.79 7.05
N GLU A 128 12.21 -14.39 6.20
CA GLU A 128 13.58 -14.92 6.19
C GLU A 128 14.33 -14.60 7.50
N GLU A 129 14.15 -13.38 8.02
CA GLU A 129 14.79 -12.93 9.26
C GLU A 129 14.00 -13.28 10.53
N GLY A 130 12.76 -13.76 10.40
CA GLY A 130 11.88 -14.05 11.53
C GLY A 130 11.54 -12.80 12.35
N GLN A 131 11.25 -11.69 11.67
CA GLN A 131 10.97 -10.39 12.30
C GLN A 131 9.62 -9.81 11.87
N ASN A 132 9.10 -8.86 12.66
CA ASN A 132 7.92 -8.08 12.31
C ASN A 132 8.25 -7.04 11.22
N VAL A 133 7.21 -6.57 10.53
CA VAL A 133 7.30 -5.39 9.66
C VAL A 133 6.73 -4.19 10.39
N VAL A 134 7.49 -3.09 10.43
CA VAL A 134 7.08 -1.85 11.11
C VAL A 134 7.03 -0.70 10.12
N VAL A 135 5.97 0.11 10.12
CA VAL A 135 5.91 1.36 9.36
C VAL A 135 6.53 2.47 10.21
N LYS A 136 7.45 3.23 9.62
CA LYS A 136 8.03 4.41 10.27
C LYS A 136 8.01 5.62 9.35
N SER A 137 7.99 6.79 9.99
CA SER A 137 8.18 8.06 9.30
C SER A 137 9.44 8.76 9.79
N ILE A 138 10.21 9.31 8.84
CA ILE A 138 11.45 10.05 9.07
C ILE A 138 11.44 11.42 8.38
#